data_AF-A0AA88L2J8-F1
#
_entry.id   AF-A0AA88L2J8-F1
#
_cell.length_a   1.000
_cell.length_b   1.000
_cell.length_c   1.000
_cell.angle_alpha   90.00
_cell.angle_beta   90.00
_cell.angle_gamma   90.00
#
_symmetry.space_group_name_H-M   'P 1'
#
loop_
_entity.id
_entity.type
_entity.pdbx_description
1 polymer ?
#
loop_
_entity_poly.entity_id
_entity_poly.type
_entity_poly.pdbx_seq_one_letter_code
_entity_poly.pdbx_strand_id
1 'polypeptide(L)'
;MLQGVTHADELIYIYSLIPLLYNDTEEYITTRMTTLWTNFATYGNPTPDGIELPADVEKWLPYTDENPNWMSLDLSFTSEVDYTTTFTVAVDENFGSKKRKEIDIDLKQVLPFIPEGDEDYRFFKKSYLTPEDKL
;
A
#
# COMPACT_ATOMS: atom_id res chain seq x y z
N MET A 1 3.55 -11.84 -12.11
CA MET A 1 3.04 -10.87 -11.14
C MET A 1 4.12 -9.85 -10.90
N LEU A 2 3.84 -8.58 -11.21
CA LEU A 2 4.65 -7.49 -10.70
C LEU A 2 4.47 -7.49 -9.18
N GLN A 3 5.54 -7.82 -8.47
CA GLN A 3 5.57 -7.76 -7.01
C GLN A 3 5.87 -6.32 -6.62
N GLY A 4 4.97 -5.69 -5.89
CA GLY A 4 5.10 -4.31 -5.44
C GLY A 4 3.75 -3.71 -5.08
N VAL A 5 3.79 -2.55 -4.43
CA VAL A 5 2.63 -1.72 -4.15
C VAL A 5 2.40 -0.81 -5.35
N THR A 6 1.23 -0.91 -5.96
CA THR A 6 0.82 -0.04 -7.07
C THR A 6 0.06 1.18 -6.55
N HIS A 7 -0.14 2.16 -7.41
CA HIS A 7 -0.86 3.37 -7.03
C HIS A 7 -2.29 3.03 -6.59
N ALA A 8 -2.71 3.59 -5.45
CA ALA A 8 -4.03 3.42 -4.84
C ALA A 8 -4.29 2.06 -4.16
N ASP A 9 -3.26 1.19 -4.04
CA ASP A 9 -3.39 -0.06 -3.27
C ASP A 9 -3.64 0.22 -1.77
N GLU A 10 -3.34 1.41 -1.26
CA GLU A 10 -3.65 1.79 0.12
C GLU A 10 -5.15 1.96 0.39
N LEU A 11 -5.96 2.23 -0.65
CA LEU A 11 -7.38 2.52 -0.51
C LEU A 11 -8.17 1.32 -0.01
N ILE A 12 -7.76 0.11 -0.39
CA ILE A 12 -8.43 -1.12 0.05
C ILE A 12 -8.38 -1.21 1.58
N TYR A 13 -7.24 -0.87 2.20
CA TYR A 13 -7.04 -0.93 3.64
C TYR A 13 -7.70 0.24 4.39
N ILE A 14 -7.66 1.47 3.87
CA ILE A 14 -8.24 2.63 4.56
C ILE A 14 -9.78 2.57 4.57
N TYR A 15 -10.37 2.17 3.45
CA TYR A 15 -11.83 2.14 3.29
C TYR A 15 -12.44 0.75 3.50
N SER A 16 -11.63 -0.25 3.85
CA SER A 16 -12.05 -1.65 4.02
C SER A 16 -12.94 -2.11 2.87
N LEU A 17 -12.50 -1.89 1.61
CA LEU A 17 -13.35 -2.05 0.43
C LEU A 17 -13.70 -3.52 0.13
N ILE A 18 -12.83 -4.45 0.52
CA ILE A 18 -12.97 -5.89 0.22
C ILE A 18 -12.67 -6.76 1.45
N PRO A 19 -13.34 -6.54 2.59
CA PRO A 19 -12.97 -7.15 3.87
C PRO A 19 -13.17 -8.68 3.87
N LEU A 20 -14.03 -9.19 2.98
CA LEU A 20 -14.26 -10.63 2.81
C LEU A 20 -13.10 -11.36 2.13
N LEU A 21 -12.14 -10.62 1.54
CA LEU A 21 -10.97 -11.18 0.85
C LEU A 21 -9.68 -11.09 1.68
N TYR A 22 -9.76 -10.56 2.90
CA TYR A 22 -8.59 -10.41 3.77
C TYR A 22 -8.20 -11.72 4.42
N ASN A 23 -6.91 -12.01 4.39
CA ASN A 23 -6.25 -12.88 5.34
C ASN A 23 -5.84 -12.07 6.59
N ASP A 24 -5.34 -12.78 7.59
CA ASP A 24 -4.96 -12.21 8.89
C ASP A 24 -4.00 -11.01 8.77
N THR A 25 -3.12 -11.00 7.76
CA THR A 25 -2.18 -9.89 7.52
C THR A 25 -2.89 -8.66 6.99
N GLU A 26 -3.80 -8.80 6.02
CA GLU A 26 -4.53 -7.63 5.50
C GLU A 26 -5.52 -7.07 6.51
N GLU A 27 -6.15 -7.93 7.33
CA GLU A 27 -6.99 -7.49 8.45
C GLU A 27 -6.17 -6.67 9.46
N TYR A 28 -4.95 -7.11 9.72
CA TYR A 28 -4.05 -6.44 10.65
C TYR A 28 -3.55 -5.09 10.12
N ILE A 29 -3.14 -5.02 8.85
CA ILE A 29 -2.75 -3.77 8.19
C ILE A 29 -3.94 -2.80 8.16
N THR A 30 -5.14 -3.29 7.78
CA THR A 30 -6.39 -2.51 7.78
C THR A 30 -6.67 -1.90 9.15
N THR A 31 -6.60 -2.71 10.21
CA THR A 31 -6.86 -2.25 11.59
C THR A 31 -5.88 -1.16 11.99
N ARG A 32 -4.59 -1.32 11.69
CA ARG A 32 -3.57 -0.31 12.01
C ARG A 32 -3.76 0.98 11.24
N MET A 33 -3.96 0.90 9.93
CA MET A 33 -4.17 2.08 9.08
C MET A 33 -5.42 2.85 9.52
N THR A 34 -6.55 2.17 9.66
CA THR A 34 -7.80 2.82 10.10
C THR A 34 -7.68 3.43 11.49
N THR A 35 -6.95 2.78 12.42
CA THR A 35 -6.67 3.35 13.75
C THR A 35 -5.87 4.65 13.66
N LEU A 36 -4.76 4.66 12.92
CA LEU A 36 -3.92 5.85 12.78
C LEU A 36 -4.65 7.01 12.11
N TRP A 37 -5.44 6.73 11.06
CA TRP A 37 -6.25 7.74 10.38
C TRP A 37 -7.36 8.28 11.30
N THR A 38 -8.00 7.41 12.09
CA THR A 38 -9.04 7.81 13.05
C THR A 38 -8.45 8.69 14.16
N ASN A 39 -7.29 8.31 14.70
CA ASN A 39 -6.59 9.10 15.69
C ASN A 39 -6.19 10.48 15.14
N PHE A 40 -5.68 10.54 13.90
CA PHE A 40 -5.37 11.80 13.26
C PHE A 40 -6.61 12.68 13.10
N ALA A 41 -7.73 12.12 12.62
CA ALA A 41 -8.98 12.86 12.50
C ALA A 41 -9.55 13.35 13.84
N THR A 42 -9.32 12.58 14.92
CA THR A 42 -9.86 12.89 16.25
C THR A 42 -8.99 13.88 17.03
N TYR A 43 -7.67 13.73 16.96
CA TYR A 43 -6.70 14.41 17.84
C TYR A 43 -5.71 15.31 17.08
N GLY A 44 -5.66 15.24 15.75
CA GLY A 44 -4.63 15.89 14.93
C GLY A 44 -3.26 15.20 15.00
N ASN A 45 -3.15 14.07 15.69
CA ASN A 45 -1.94 13.26 15.82
C ASN A 45 -2.33 11.78 15.63
N PRO A 46 -1.74 11.04 14.67
CA PRO A 46 -2.07 9.63 14.44
C PRO A 46 -1.61 8.71 15.59
N THR A 47 -0.60 9.12 16.36
CA THR A 47 -0.08 8.41 17.54
C THR A 47 -0.03 9.32 18.76
N PRO A 48 -1.20 9.69 19.33
CA PRO A 48 -1.28 10.60 20.46
C PRO A 48 -0.79 9.93 21.75
N ASP A 49 -0.19 10.71 22.64
CA ASP A 49 0.31 10.21 23.92
C ASP A 49 -0.86 9.79 24.83
N GLY A 50 -0.73 8.62 25.45
CA GLY A 50 -1.74 8.08 26.38
C GLY A 50 -2.89 7.31 25.72
N ILE A 51 -2.89 7.16 24.40
CA ILE A 51 -3.80 6.25 23.68
C ILE A 51 -3.03 4.97 23.34
N GLU A 52 -3.66 3.81 23.60
CA GLU A 52 -3.09 2.52 23.23
C GLU A 52 -3.05 2.37 21.71
N LEU A 53 -1.88 2.04 21.18
CA LEU A 53 -1.67 1.77 19.76
C LEU A 53 -1.72 0.27 19.50
N PRO A 54 -2.11 -0.16 18.29
CA PRO A 54 -1.96 -1.54 17.86
C PRO A 54 -0.49 -1.98 17.97
N ALA A 55 -0.26 -3.30 18.15
CA ALA A 55 1.09 -3.85 18.18
C ALA A 55 1.89 -3.54 16.90
N ASP A 56 3.21 -3.45 17.05
CA ASP A 56 4.21 -3.04 16.05
C ASP A 56 3.87 -1.76 15.27
N VAL A 57 3.22 -0.81 15.96
CA VAL A 57 3.07 0.57 15.50
C VAL A 57 3.91 1.48 16.38
N GLU A 58 4.96 2.05 15.79
CA GLU A 58 5.79 3.05 16.44
C GLU A 58 5.13 4.42 16.47
N LYS A 59 5.68 5.32 17.29
CA LYS A 59 5.22 6.72 17.34
C LYS A 59 5.50 7.38 15.99
N TRP A 60 4.47 7.93 15.35
CA TRP A 60 4.59 8.68 14.12
C TRP A 60 5.10 10.08 14.42
N LEU A 61 6.37 10.34 14.07
CA LEU A 61 7.00 11.63 14.32
C LEU A 61 6.56 12.67 13.30
N PRO A 62 6.37 13.94 13.70
CA PRO A 62 5.98 14.99 12.77
C PRO A 62 7.09 15.26 11.76
N TYR A 63 6.68 15.56 10.52
CA TYR A 63 7.59 16.01 9.48
C TYR A 63 8.01 17.48 9.72
N THR A 64 9.30 17.77 9.64
CA THR A 64 9.84 19.13 9.56
C THR A 64 10.92 19.21 8.47
N ASP A 65 11.30 20.42 8.05
CA ASP A 65 12.37 20.61 7.06
C ASP A 65 13.74 20.12 7.57
N GLU A 66 13.97 20.23 8.89
CA GLU A 66 15.18 19.73 9.56
C GLU A 66 15.14 18.22 9.78
N ASN A 67 13.96 17.66 10.03
CA ASN A 67 13.73 16.25 10.30
C ASN A 67 12.59 15.75 9.40
N PRO A 68 12.90 15.32 8.16
CA PRO A 68 11.90 14.84 7.21
C PRO A 68 11.44 13.42 7.58
N ASN A 69 10.81 13.30 8.75
CA ASN A 69 10.29 12.07 9.29
C ASN A 69 9.13 11.57 8.43
N TRP A 70 9.09 10.28 8.20
CA TRP A 70 8.00 9.61 7.51
C TRP A 70 7.71 8.27 8.19
N MET A 71 6.54 7.71 7.92
CA MET A 71 6.11 6.42 8.46
C MET A 71 6.14 5.38 7.35
N SER A 72 6.92 4.33 7.54
CA SER A 72 6.88 3.15 6.69
C SER A 72 5.69 2.29 7.09
N LEU A 73 4.82 2.00 6.13
CA LEU A 73 3.61 1.19 6.32
C LEU A 73 3.83 -0.19 5.69
N ASP A 74 4.50 -1.07 6.42
CA ASP A 74 4.73 -2.47 6.04
C ASP A 74 4.13 -3.41 7.11
N LEU A 75 4.60 -4.65 7.21
CA LEU A 75 4.23 -5.59 8.29
C LEU A 75 4.50 -5.04 9.69
N SER A 76 5.37 -4.04 9.84
CA SER A 76 5.54 -3.22 11.04
C SER A 76 5.54 -1.76 10.62
N PHE A 77 4.91 -0.89 11.42
CA PHE A 77 4.84 0.53 11.13
C PHE A 77 5.96 1.25 11.88
N THR A 78 6.97 1.70 11.14
CA THR A 78 8.21 2.27 11.69
C THR A 78 8.41 3.72 11.27
N SER A 79 8.85 4.55 12.21
CA SER A 79 9.21 5.95 11.91
C SER A 79 10.65 6.01 11.41
N GLU A 80 10.81 6.54 10.20
CA GLU A 80 12.10 6.68 9.52
C GLU A 80 12.39 8.14 9.17
N VAL A 81 13.66 8.43 8.86
CA VAL A 81 14.12 9.75 8.43
C VAL A 81 14.60 9.65 7.00
N ASP A 82 14.36 10.69 6.20
CA ASP A 82 14.91 10.83 4.85
C ASP A 82 14.40 9.78 3.84
N TYR A 83 13.17 10.00 3.38
CA TYR A 83 12.50 9.18 2.37
C TYR A 83 13.21 9.16 1.00
N THR A 84 14.14 10.09 0.74
CA THR A 84 14.81 10.21 -0.57
C THR A 84 15.77 9.06 -0.81
N THR A 85 16.30 8.47 0.26
CA THR A 85 17.22 7.34 0.22
C THR A 85 16.55 6.00 -0.06
N THR A 86 15.22 5.92 -0.03
CA THR A 86 14.47 4.66 -0.21
C THR A 86 13.94 4.50 -1.64
N PHE A 87 13.57 5.60 -2.31
CA PHE A 87 12.86 5.56 -3.60
C PHE A 87 13.60 6.22 -4.77
N THR A 88 14.85 6.65 -4.57
CA THR A 88 15.67 7.18 -5.67
C THR A 88 16.38 6.06 -6.43
N VAL A 89 16.35 6.14 -7.76
CA VAL A 89 16.95 5.17 -8.72
C VAL A 89 18.43 4.84 -8.44
N ALA A 90 19.14 5.74 -7.75
CA ALA A 90 20.55 5.55 -7.37
C ALA A 90 20.79 4.38 -6.37
N VAL A 91 19.76 3.89 -5.68
CA VAL A 91 19.85 2.77 -4.73
C VAL A 91 19.83 1.42 -5.45
N ASP A 92 19.22 1.38 -6.65
CA ASP A 92 19.04 0.17 -7.45
C ASP A 92 20.37 -0.32 -8.07
N GLU A 93 21.40 0.53 -8.14
CA GLU A 93 22.72 0.15 -8.67
C GLU A 93 23.50 -0.83 -7.78
N ASN A 94 23.11 -0.98 -6.50
CA ASN A 94 23.77 -1.90 -5.56
C ASN A 94 23.01 -3.22 -5.31
N PHE A 95 21.78 -3.39 -5.79
CA PHE A 95 21.07 -4.66 -5.72
C PHE A 95 21.32 -5.49 -6.98
N GLY A 96 22.52 -6.10 -7.01
CA GLY A 96 22.93 -7.04 -8.05
C GLY A 96 21.84 -8.07 -8.38
N SER A 97 21.40 -8.04 -9.63
CA SER A 97 21.00 -9.20 -10.43
C SER A 97 20.23 -10.31 -9.69
N LYS A 98 18.98 -10.07 -9.30
CA LYS A 98 18.00 -11.16 -9.12
C LYS A 98 16.94 -11.07 -10.20
N LYS A 99 17.01 -11.98 -11.19
CA LYS A 99 15.98 -12.15 -12.22
C LYS A 99 14.63 -12.41 -11.55
N ARG A 100 13.64 -11.55 -11.80
CA ARG A 100 12.24 -11.71 -11.36
C ARG A 100 11.66 -12.98 -11.99
N LYS A 101 11.01 -13.82 -11.19
CA LYS A 101 10.20 -14.94 -11.70
C LYS A 101 8.86 -14.37 -12.17
N GLU A 102 8.53 -14.66 -13.42
CA GLU A 102 7.23 -14.37 -14.02
C GLU A 102 6.17 -15.27 -13.38
N ILE A 103 5.01 -14.70 -13.04
CA ILE A 103 3.89 -15.43 -12.42
C ILE A 103 2.66 -15.11 -13.27
N ASP A 104 2.05 -16.13 -13.83
CA ASP A 104 0.87 -16.07 -14.70
C ASP A 104 -0.39 -15.98 -13.81
N ILE A 105 -1.20 -14.92 -13.98
CA ILE A 105 -2.50 -14.79 -13.30
C ILE A 105 -3.59 -15.09 -14.33
N ASP A 106 -4.48 -16.04 -14.03
CA ASP A 106 -5.67 -16.30 -14.83
C ASP A 106 -6.74 -15.22 -14.57
N LEU A 107 -6.83 -14.26 -15.50
CA LEU A 107 -7.79 -13.15 -15.47
C LEU A 107 -9.25 -13.61 -15.33
N LYS A 108 -9.59 -14.85 -15.72
CA LYS A 108 -10.96 -15.38 -15.61
C LYS A 108 -11.44 -15.55 -14.17
N GLN A 109 -10.53 -15.62 -13.20
CA GLN A 109 -10.88 -15.70 -11.78
C GLN A 109 -11.18 -14.34 -11.13
N VAL A 110 -10.73 -13.24 -11.75
CA VAL A 110 -10.86 -11.87 -11.21
C VAL A 110 -12.05 -11.11 -11.80
N LEU A 111 -12.47 -11.49 -13.01
CA LEU A 111 -13.56 -10.86 -13.74
C LEU A 111 -14.98 -10.94 -13.16
N PRO A 112 -15.40 -11.88 -12.27
CA PRO A 112 -16.80 -11.94 -11.83
C PRO A 112 -17.21 -10.86 -10.81
N PHE A 113 -16.29 -10.00 -10.35
CA PHE A 113 -16.56 -8.94 -9.38
C PHE A 113 -16.62 -7.52 -9.96
N ILE A 114 -16.55 -7.38 -11.30
CA ILE A 114 -16.55 -6.06 -11.96
C ILE A 114 -17.98 -5.71 -12.40
N PRO A 115 -18.58 -4.62 -11.89
CA PRO A 115 -19.86 -4.15 -12.41
C PRO A 115 -19.66 -3.68 -13.87
N GLU A 116 -20.34 -4.32 -14.81
CA GLU A 116 -20.33 -3.94 -16.22
C GLU A 116 -20.96 -2.55 -16.40
N GLY A 117 -20.12 -1.52 -16.59
CA GLY A 117 -20.60 -0.22 -17.03
C GLY A 117 -19.82 1.00 -16.56
N ASP A 118 -18.89 0.88 -15.60
CA ASP A 118 -18.14 2.05 -15.13
C ASP A 118 -16.95 2.36 -16.05
N GLU A 119 -16.85 3.62 -16.50
CA GLU A 119 -15.82 4.05 -17.44
C GLU A 119 -14.42 4.04 -16.81
N ASP A 120 -14.34 4.13 -15.47
CA ASP A 120 -13.09 4.14 -14.72
C ASP A 120 -12.31 2.81 -14.82
N TYR A 121 -12.98 1.68 -15.03
CA TYR A 121 -12.33 0.37 -15.16
C TYR A 121 -11.72 0.11 -16.55
N ARG A 122 -11.90 1.02 -17.52
CA ARG A 122 -11.22 0.91 -18.83
C ARG A 122 -9.70 1.05 -18.71
N PHE A 123 -9.23 1.82 -17.74
CA PHE A 123 -7.80 1.99 -17.48
C PHE A 123 -7.17 0.68 -16.97
N PHE A 124 -7.85 -0.01 -16.06
CA PHE A 124 -7.43 -1.33 -15.56
C PHE A 124 -7.33 -2.36 -16.69
N LYS A 125 -8.31 -2.47 -17.59
CA LYS A 125 -8.20 -3.39 -18.74
C LYS A 125 -7.00 -3.06 -19.63
N LYS A 126 -6.67 -1.78 -19.82
CA LYS A 126 -5.62 -1.36 -20.76
C LYS A 126 -4.19 -1.61 -20.25
N SER A 127 -3.98 -1.64 -18.93
CA SER A 127 -2.66 -1.84 -18.33
C SER A 127 -2.22 -3.31 -18.24
N TYR A 128 -3.18 -4.25 -18.30
CA TYR A 128 -2.91 -5.69 -18.16
C TYR A 128 -3.11 -6.52 -19.44
N LEU A 129 -3.60 -5.90 -20.53
CA LEU A 129 -3.64 -6.56 -21.84
C LEU A 129 -2.27 -6.50 -22.50
N THR A 130 -1.76 -7.66 -22.88
CA THR A 130 -0.52 -7.75 -23.66
C THR A 130 -0.75 -7.18 -25.07
N PRO A 131 0.29 -6.78 -25.81
CA PRO A 131 0.15 -6.23 -27.16
C PRO A 131 -0.61 -7.15 -28.13
N GLU A 132 -0.63 -8.46 -27.87
CA GLU A 132 -1.27 -9.49 -28.70
C GLU A 132 -2.79 -9.53 -28.51
N ASP A 133 -3.29 -9.02 -27.38
CA ASP A 133 -4.72 -8.98 -27.06
C ASP A 133 -5.44 -7.70 -27.57
N LYS A 134 -4.73 -6.83 -28.32
CA LYS A 134 -5.24 -5.54 -28.85
C LYS A 134 -5.67 -5.59 -30.32
N LEU A 135 -6.25 -6.71 -30.76
CA LEU A 135 -6.82 -6.89 -32.10
C LEU A 135 -8.32 -6.62 -32.13
#